data_AF-A0A954GX23-F1
#
_entry.id   AF-A0A954GX23-F1
#
_cell.length_a   1.000
_cell.length_b   1.000
_cell.length_c   1.000
_cell.angle_alpha   90.00
_cell.angle_beta   90.00
_cell.angle_gamma   90.00
#
_symmetry.space_group_name_H-M   'P 1'
#
loop_
_entity.id
_entity.type
_entity.pdbx_description
1 polymer ?
#
loop_
_entity_poly.entity_id
_entity_poly.type
_entity_poly.pdbx_seq_one_letter_code
_entity_poly.pdbx_strand_id
1 'polypeptide(L)'
;VEKHASEFLTRMEDRQPNGRVSHRFWQRGGGFDSNLTEPKAVWETVDYIHANPVRRELCIRPVDWTWSSAIEMESPGTGVLSLDLDSFPRTEVG
;
A
#
# COMPACT_ATOMS: atom_id res chain seq x y z
N VAL A 1 10.85 -29.13 11.54
CA VAL A 1 10.25 -27.91 10.91
C VAL A 1 10.09 -28.08 9.40
N GLU A 2 10.95 -28.83 8.71
CA GLU A 2 10.94 -28.91 7.22
C GLU A 2 9.81 -29.74 6.57
N LYS A 3 9.16 -30.66 7.29
CA LYS A 3 8.25 -31.64 6.67
C LYS A 3 6.95 -31.07 6.07
N HIS A 4 6.64 -29.79 6.34
CA HIS A 4 5.49 -29.05 5.80
C HIS A 4 5.88 -27.64 5.33
N ALA A 5 7.16 -27.41 5.06
CA ALA A 5 7.64 -26.12 4.61
C ALA A 5 7.05 -25.80 3.21
N SER A 6 6.25 -24.74 3.12
CA SER A 6 5.77 -24.23 1.83
C SER A 6 6.96 -23.84 0.95
N GLU A 7 6.86 -24.08 -0.35
CA GLU A 7 7.84 -23.61 -1.35
C GLU A 7 8.06 -22.09 -1.29
N PHE A 8 7.11 -21.36 -0.71
CA PHE A 8 7.24 -19.93 -0.49
C PHE A 8 8.35 -19.53 0.50
N LEU A 9 8.78 -20.44 1.39
CA LEU A 9 9.87 -20.17 2.33
C LEU A 9 11.16 -19.79 1.60
N THR A 10 11.47 -20.43 0.47
CA THR A 10 12.64 -20.08 -0.34
C THR A 10 12.60 -18.62 -0.83
N ARG A 11 11.40 -18.07 -1.10
CA ARG A 11 11.23 -16.65 -1.49
C ARG A 11 11.37 -15.67 -0.32
N MET A 12 11.28 -16.17 0.92
CA MET A 12 11.45 -15.39 2.14
C MET A 12 12.89 -15.44 2.67
N GLU A 13 13.79 -16.16 2.00
CA GLU A 13 15.20 -16.25 2.42
C GLU A 13 15.90 -14.90 2.34
N ASP A 14 16.39 -14.47 3.50
CA ASP A 14 17.22 -13.32 3.67
C ASP A 14 18.66 -13.75 3.97
N ARG A 15 19.50 -13.77 2.94
CA ARG A 15 20.91 -14.20 3.02
C ARG A 15 21.80 -13.04 3.43
N GLN A 16 22.52 -13.20 4.53
CA GLN A 16 23.43 -12.18 5.08
C GLN A 16 24.85 -12.39 4.52
N PRO A 17 25.68 -11.33 4.39
CA PRO A 17 27.07 -11.47 3.91
C PRO A 17 27.94 -12.41 4.74
N ASN A 18 27.59 -12.64 6.01
CA ASN A 18 28.26 -13.59 6.90
C ASN A 18 27.82 -15.05 6.71
N GLY A 19 27.03 -15.35 5.67
CA GLY A 19 26.53 -16.70 5.37
C GLY A 19 25.28 -17.12 6.15
N ARG A 20 24.78 -16.31 7.10
CA ARG A 20 23.56 -16.63 7.84
C ARG A 20 22.32 -16.43 6.96
N VAL A 21 21.42 -17.41 6.95
CA VAL A 21 20.12 -17.34 6.29
C VAL A 21 19.03 -17.21 7.35
N SER A 22 18.12 -16.25 7.17
CA SER A 22 16.90 -16.13 7.98
C SER A 22 15.70 -16.03 7.05
N HIS A 23 14.52 -16.47 7.50
CA HIS A 23 13.29 -16.27 6.73
C HIS A 23 12.57 -15.02 7.23
N ARG A 24 12.18 -14.12 6.32
CA ARG A 24 11.50 -12.87 6.66
C ARG A 24 10.28 -12.67 5.79
N PHE A 25 9.19 -12.26 6.43
CA PHE A 25 8.01 -11.79 5.72
C PHE A 25 8.22 -10.36 5.18
N TRP A 26 8.85 -9.50 5.99
CA TRP A 26 9.14 -8.12 5.63
C TRP A 26 10.51 -7.97 4.93
N GLN A 27 10.58 -7.10 3.92
CA GLN A 27 11.83 -6.73 3.26
C GLN A 27 12.80 -6.04 4.25
N ARG A 28 14.11 -6.09 3.96
CA ARG A 28 15.12 -5.39 4.76
C ARG A 28 14.93 -3.86 4.67
N GLY A 29 15.18 -3.18 5.78
CA GLY A 29 15.10 -1.71 5.87
C GLY A 29 13.90 -1.25 6.70
N GLY A 30 13.70 0.07 6.77
CA GLY A 30 12.57 0.69 7.48
C GLY A 30 11.32 0.88 6.61
N GLY A 31 11.38 0.48 5.34
CA GLY A 31 10.39 0.87 4.34
C GLY A 31 10.75 2.21 3.67
N PHE A 32 9.88 2.65 2.76
CA PHE A 32 9.96 3.98 2.15
C PHE A 32 9.12 4.95 2.98
N ASP A 33 9.70 6.09 3.33
CA ASP A 33 9.05 7.16 4.10
C ASP A 33 9.27 8.51 3.41
N SER A 34 8.24 9.36 3.43
CA SER A 34 8.26 10.68 2.81
C SER A 34 7.33 11.64 3.54
N ASN A 35 7.88 12.78 3.97
CA ASN A 35 7.10 13.87 4.56
C ASN A 35 6.45 14.71 3.46
N LEU A 36 5.12 14.78 3.46
CA LEU A 36 4.35 15.59 2.53
C LEU A 36 3.81 16.82 3.26
N THR A 37 4.27 18.00 2.86
CA THR A 37 3.90 19.28 3.50
C THR A 37 2.97 20.14 2.65
N GLU A 38 2.85 19.85 1.35
CA GLU A 38 2.01 20.59 0.42
C GLU A 38 0.71 19.83 0.16
N PRO A 39 -0.48 20.48 0.27
CA PRO A 39 -1.78 19.85 0.00
C PRO A 39 -1.82 19.12 -1.35
N LYS A 40 -1.28 19.72 -2.40
CA LYS A 40 -1.23 19.12 -3.73
C LYS A 40 -0.47 17.79 -3.74
N ALA A 41 0.69 17.73 -3.10
CA ALA A 41 1.51 16.52 -3.02
C ALA A 41 0.80 15.39 -2.25
N VAL A 42 0.00 15.75 -1.23
CA VAL A 42 -0.85 14.78 -0.50
C VAL A 42 -1.88 14.17 -1.44
N TRP A 43 -2.62 14.98 -2.21
CA TRP A 43 -3.60 14.48 -3.18
C TRP A 43 -2.98 13.64 -4.29
N GLU A 44 -1.87 14.08 -4.88
CA GLU A 44 -1.14 13.30 -5.89
C GLU A 44 -0.68 11.94 -5.35
N THR A 45 -0.32 11.88 -4.06
CA THR A 45 0.06 10.63 -3.40
C THR A 45 -1.14 9.71 -3.19
N VAL A 46 -2.29 10.25 -2.81
CA VAL A 46 -3.54 9.47 -2.71
C VAL A 46 -3.91 8.89 -4.07
N ASP A 47 -3.91 9.71 -5.12
CA ASP A 47 -4.17 9.26 -6.50
C ASP A 47 -3.19 8.16 -6.94
N TYR A 48 -1.90 8.35 -6.61
CA TYR A 48 -0.89 7.34 -6.88
C TYR A 48 -1.22 6.02 -6.18
N ILE A 49 -1.56 6.05 -4.88
CA ILE A 49 -1.90 4.86 -4.09
C ILE A 49 -3.14 4.17 -4.64
N HIS A 50 -4.21 4.90 -4.95
CA HIS A 50 -5.46 4.35 -5.49
C HIS A 50 -5.28 3.71 -6.86
N ALA A 51 -4.38 4.26 -7.69
CA ALA A 51 -4.08 3.68 -9.00
C ALA A 51 -3.15 2.46 -8.95
N ASN A 52 -2.48 2.17 -7.82
CA ASN A 52 -1.50 1.08 -7.74
C ASN A 52 -2.08 -0.32 -8.01
N PRO A 53 -3.27 -0.70 -7.50
CA PRO A 53 -3.89 -1.97 -7.86
C PRO A 53 -4.11 -2.13 -9.37
N VAL A 54 -4.52 -1.07 -10.06
CA VAL A 54 -4.70 -1.07 -11.52
C VAL A 54 -3.35 -1.18 -12.23
N ARG A 55 -2.35 -0.41 -11.83
CA ARG A 55 -0.97 -0.47 -12.39
C ARG A 55 -0.31 -1.82 -12.20
N ARG A 56 -0.72 -2.58 -11.18
CA ARG A 56 -0.26 -3.95 -10.91
C ARG A 56 -1.17 -5.02 -11.50
N GLU A 57 -2.17 -4.60 -12.30
CA GLU A 57 -3.11 -5.49 -12.99
C GLU A 57 -3.94 -6.37 -12.04
N LEU A 58 -4.16 -5.90 -10.81
CA LEU A 58 -4.96 -6.60 -9.80
C LEU A 58 -6.46 -6.33 -9.95
N CYS A 59 -6.82 -5.22 -10.59
CA CYS A 59 -8.20 -4.83 -10.89
C CYS A 59 -8.25 -3.92 -12.13
N ILE A 60 -9.45 -3.66 -12.65
CA ILE A 60 -9.65 -2.82 -13.85
C ILE A 60 -9.73 -1.34 -13.49
N ARG A 61 -10.42 -1.01 -12.39
CA ARG A 61 -10.56 0.37 -11.90
C ARG A 61 -10.12 0.47 -10.44
N PRO A 62 -9.66 1.64 -9.96
CA PRO A 62 -9.27 1.83 -8.56
C PRO A 62 -10.32 1.38 -7.55
N VAL A 63 -11.59 1.71 -7.82
CA VAL A 63 -12.72 1.41 -6.94
C VAL A 63 -13.14 -0.06 -6.92
N ASP A 64 -12.66 -0.86 -7.88
CA ASP A 64 -12.88 -2.31 -7.87
C ASP A 64 -11.97 -2.99 -6.82
N TRP A 65 -10.95 -2.30 -6.30
CA TRP A 65 -10.08 -2.80 -5.24
C TRP A 65 -10.63 -2.48 -3.85
N THR A 66 -11.38 -3.42 -3.29
CA THR A 66 -12.07 -3.28 -2.00
C THR A 66 -11.14 -3.01 -0.82
N TRP A 67 -9.85 -3.34 -0.93
CA TRP A 67 -8.85 -3.12 0.12
C TRP A 67 -8.14 -1.76 0.01
N SER A 68 -8.87 -0.73 -0.42
CA SER A 68 -8.40 0.65 -0.47
C SER A 68 -9.51 1.63 -0.11
N SER A 69 -9.12 2.88 0.18
CA SER A 69 -10.05 3.98 0.42
C SER A 69 -10.68 4.55 -0.86
N ALA A 70 -10.32 4.05 -2.05
CA ALA A 70 -10.76 4.61 -3.33
C ALA A 70 -12.29 4.63 -3.46
N ILE A 71 -12.93 3.50 -3.17
CA ILE A 71 -14.40 3.37 -3.26
C ILE A 71 -15.13 4.22 -2.22
N GLU A 72 -14.59 4.37 -1.00
CA GLU A 72 -15.18 5.23 0.02
C GLU A 72 -15.04 6.72 -0.33
N MET A 73 -13.93 7.13 -0.95
CA MET A 73 -13.77 8.51 -1.44
C MET A 73 -14.69 8.81 -2.63
N GLU A 74 -14.88 7.86 -3.54
CA GLU A 74 -15.76 8.04 -4.70
C GLU A 74 -17.25 7.95 -4.31
N SER A 75 -17.59 7.02 -3.42
CA SER A 75 -18.96 6.72 -2.99
C SER A 75 -18.99 6.48 -1.48
N PRO A 76 -19.09 7.54 -0.65
CA PRO A 76 -19.10 7.42 0.80
C PRO A 76 -20.17 6.45 1.32
N GLY A 77 -19.79 5.60 2.29
CA GLY A 77 -20.62 4.55 2.86
C GLY A 77 -20.57 3.20 2.13
N THR A 78 -19.72 3.06 1.11
CA THR A 78 -19.59 1.81 0.33
C THR A 78 -18.26 1.09 0.53
N GLY A 79 -17.26 1.76 1.11
CA GLY A 79 -15.99 1.14 1.47
C GLY A 79 -16.06 0.30 2.75
N VAL A 80 -14.96 -0.38 3.03
CA VAL A 80 -14.83 -1.25 4.22
C VAL A 80 -14.87 -0.43 5.52
N LEU A 81 -14.37 0.80 5.48
CA LEU A 81 -14.32 1.73 6.60
C LEU A 81 -14.68 3.14 6.10
N SER A 82 -15.43 3.88 6.89
CA SER A 82 -15.69 5.30 6.61
C SER A 82 -14.45 6.15 6.81
N LEU A 83 -14.30 7.16 5.96
CA LEU A 83 -13.18 8.10 6.04
C LEU A 83 -13.56 9.34 6.84
N ASP A 84 -12.68 9.73 7.77
CA ASP A 84 -12.67 11.06 8.34
C ASP A 84 -11.81 11.98 7.46
N LEU A 85 -12.46 12.94 6.81
CA LEU A 85 -11.83 13.89 5.91
C LEU A 85 -11.76 15.31 6.48
N ASP A 86 -12.18 15.52 7.74
CA ASP A 86 -12.28 16.86 8.34
C ASP A 86 -10.91 17.56 8.45
N SER A 87 -9.86 16.77 8.68
CA SER A 87 -8.47 17.23 8.73
C SER A 87 -7.72 17.10 7.40
N PHE A 88 -8.38 16.61 6.36
CA PHE A 88 -7.71 16.36 5.08
C PHE A 88 -7.43 17.68 4.35
N PRO A 89 -6.22 17.89 3.82
CA PRO A 89 -5.82 19.19 3.30
C PRO A 89 -6.62 19.54 2.05
N ARG A 90 -7.19 20.74 2.01
CA ARG A 90 -7.88 21.25 0.82
C ARG A 90 -6.84 21.88 -0.12
N THR A 91 -6.96 21.62 -1.42
CA THR A 91 -6.26 22.43 -2.41
C THR A 91 -6.98 23.76 -2.53
N GLU A 92 -6.24 24.88 -2.61
CA GLU A 92 -6.84 26.15 -2.98
C GLU A 92 -7.57 25.96 -4.31
N VAL A 93 -8.85 26.33 -4.33
CA VAL A 93 -9.72 26.25 -5.50
C VAL A 93 -9.11 27.19 -6.55
N GLY A 94 -8.76 26.65 -7.71
CA GLY A 94 -8.58 27.46 -8.92
C GLY A 94 -9.93 27.95 -9.42
#